data_AF-A0A7S0C575-F1
#
_entry.id   AF-A0A7S0C575-F1
#
_cell.length_a   1.000
_cell.length_b   1.000
_cell.length_c   1.000
_cell.angle_alpha   90.00
_cell.angle_beta   90.00
_cell.angle_gamma   90.00
#
_symmetry.space_group_name_H-M   'P 1'
#
loop_
_entity.id
_entity.type
_entity.pdbx_description
1 polymer ?
#
loop_
_entity_poly.entity_id
_entity_poly.type
_entity_poly.pdbx_seq_one_letter_code
_entity_poly.pdbx_strand_id
1 'polypeptide(L)'
;YSAGVLTVGVVTKPFKFEGRRRMKQAEEAIARLKEQVDTVIVVSNDKLLEIIPENTPMSRAFAVADDVLRQGVVGISNIIINPGVVNVDFADIRTVMRDSGTALMGIGTGEGKNRAVDATEAALSSPLVDQPINKASSLVFNVCGSSDMALSEVRQASEIIYSNVDEYANVIMGTSIDDSLGETVSVTVLAAGFRTDDDEYGYAVPLEAVTDDLEQASEIIKNYKSENRPSKSQKIE
;
A
#
# COMPACT_ATOMS: atom_id res chain seq x y z
N TYR A 1 -8.19 -2.52 -22.88
CA TYR A 1 -6.75 -2.24 -22.83
C TYR A 1 -6.08 -2.54 -24.15
N SER A 2 -5.73 -1.54 -24.95
CA SER A 2 -5.10 -1.75 -26.28
C SER A 2 -3.84 -0.91 -26.53
N ALA A 3 -3.46 0.00 -25.63
CA ALA A 3 -2.32 0.92 -25.83
C ALA A 3 -1.07 0.58 -24.99
N GLY A 4 -1.11 -0.44 -24.12
CA GLY A 4 0.04 -0.82 -23.27
C GLY A 4 0.42 0.18 -22.17
N VAL A 5 -0.46 1.16 -21.91
CA VAL A 5 -0.27 2.23 -20.91
C VAL A 5 -0.59 1.70 -19.50
N LEU A 6 0.29 1.99 -18.53
CA LEU A 6 0.00 1.76 -17.11
C LEU A 6 -1.14 2.69 -16.68
N THR A 7 -2.27 2.10 -16.32
CA THR A 7 -3.51 2.81 -15.97
C THR A 7 -3.76 2.70 -14.48
N VAL A 8 -3.70 3.83 -13.78
CA VAL A 8 -3.95 3.90 -12.33
C VAL A 8 -5.22 4.70 -12.07
N GLY A 9 -6.18 4.11 -11.39
CA GLY A 9 -7.38 4.79 -10.91
C GLY A 9 -7.18 5.29 -9.48
N VAL A 10 -7.44 6.57 -9.22
CA VAL A 10 -7.44 7.13 -7.85
C VAL A 10 -8.86 7.56 -7.52
N VAL A 11 -9.46 6.95 -6.50
CA VAL A 11 -10.89 7.12 -6.17
C VAL A 11 -11.12 7.21 -4.67
N THR A 12 -12.21 7.86 -4.27
CA THR A 12 -12.64 7.94 -2.87
C THR A 12 -13.85 7.07 -2.57
N LYS A 13 -13.88 6.44 -1.40
CA LYS A 13 -15.11 5.96 -0.76
C LYS A 13 -15.81 7.13 -0.04
N PRO A 14 -17.15 7.23 -0.11
CA PRO A 14 -17.88 8.32 0.53
C PRO A 14 -17.80 8.24 2.06
N PHE A 15 -18.13 9.35 2.74
CA PHE A 15 -18.24 9.31 4.20
C PHE A 15 -19.38 8.37 4.64
N LYS A 16 -19.23 7.69 5.77
CA LYS A 16 -20.28 6.85 6.38
C LYS A 16 -21.60 7.61 6.57
N PHE A 17 -21.53 8.90 6.92
CA PHE A 17 -22.72 9.73 7.14
C PHE A 17 -23.52 10.00 5.85
N GLU A 18 -22.93 9.83 4.66
CA GLU A 18 -23.64 10.00 3.39
C GLU A 18 -24.61 8.83 3.10
N GLY A 19 -24.51 7.75 3.87
CA GLY A 19 -25.48 6.66 3.91
C GLY A 19 -25.05 5.40 3.16
N ARG A 20 -25.57 4.25 3.62
CA ARG A 20 -25.19 2.90 3.14
C ARG A 20 -25.38 2.70 1.64
N ARG A 21 -26.37 3.35 1.02
CA ARG A 21 -26.62 3.24 -0.43
C ARG A 21 -25.44 3.78 -1.25
N ARG A 22 -24.87 4.92 -0.86
CA ARG A 22 -23.72 5.52 -1.55
C ARG A 22 -22.46 4.67 -1.37
N MET A 23 -22.25 4.12 -0.17
CA MET A 23 -21.13 3.20 0.09
C MET A 23 -21.20 1.96 -0.82
N LYS A 24 -22.37 1.29 -0.88
CA LYS A 24 -22.56 0.12 -1.74
C LYS A 24 -22.32 0.44 -3.22
N GLN A 25 -22.82 1.59 -3.69
CA GLN A 25 -22.58 2.06 -5.06
C GLN A 25 -21.09 2.30 -5.34
N ALA A 26 -20.36 2.86 -4.38
CA ALA A 26 -18.92 3.07 -4.51
C ALA A 26 -18.15 1.73 -4.57
N GLU A 27 -18.49 0.77 -3.71
CA GLU A 27 -17.88 -0.57 -3.73
C GLU A 27 -18.11 -1.30 -5.06
N GLU A 28 -19.35 -1.29 -5.57
CA GLU A 28 -19.69 -1.86 -6.87
C GLU A 28 -18.96 -1.17 -8.03
N ALA A 29 -18.81 0.16 -7.98
CA ALA A 29 -18.10 0.92 -9.00
C ALA A 29 -16.59 0.66 -8.95
N ILE A 30 -15.99 0.58 -7.75
CA ILE A 30 -14.58 0.24 -7.54
C ILE A 30 -14.28 -1.16 -8.08
N ALA A 31 -15.15 -2.14 -7.82
CA ALA A 31 -14.99 -3.49 -8.35
C ALA A 31 -14.94 -3.51 -9.88
N ARG A 32 -15.87 -2.81 -10.55
CA ARG A 32 -15.85 -2.69 -12.02
C ARG A 32 -14.64 -1.92 -12.52
N LEU A 33 -14.17 -0.90 -11.80
CA LEU A 33 -13.00 -0.13 -12.18
C LEU A 33 -11.73 -0.98 -12.15
N LYS A 34 -11.58 -1.86 -11.15
CA LYS A 34 -10.45 -2.80 -11.03
C LYS A 34 -10.32 -3.73 -12.24
N GLU A 35 -11.42 -4.06 -12.90
CA GLU A 35 -11.40 -4.85 -14.15
C GLU A 35 -10.89 -4.04 -15.36
N GLN A 36 -10.78 -2.72 -15.23
CA GLN A 36 -10.47 -1.78 -16.31
C GLN A 36 -9.20 -0.94 -16.08
N VAL A 37 -8.56 -1.03 -14.89
CA VAL A 37 -7.28 -0.37 -14.59
C VAL A 37 -6.27 -1.34 -13.95
N ASP A 38 -4.96 -1.10 -14.15
CA ASP A 38 -3.90 -1.97 -13.59
C ASP A 38 -3.87 -1.91 -12.06
N THR A 39 -4.17 -0.74 -11.49
CA THR A 39 -4.25 -0.50 -10.04
C THR A 39 -5.33 0.50 -9.72
N VAL A 40 -6.06 0.26 -8.63
CA VAL A 40 -6.92 1.25 -8.00
C VAL A 40 -6.37 1.63 -6.63
N ILE A 41 -6.08 2.92 -6.44
CA ILE A 41 -5.82 3.53 -5.13
C ILE A 41 -7.15 3.99 -4.57
N VAL A 42 -7.54 3.42 -3.43
CA VAL A 42 -8.82 3.70 -2.79
C VAL A 42 -8.58 4.49 -1.52
N VAL A 43 -9.07 5.73 -1.50
CA VAL A 43 -9.01 6.62 -0.34
C VAL A 43 -10.33 6.56 0.42
N SER A 44 -10.29 6.41 1.74
CA SER A 44 -11.50 6.44 2.56
C SER A 44 -11.75 7.85 3.08
N ASN A 45 -12.87 8.49 2.70
CA ASN A 45 -13.19 9.81 3.24
C ASN A 45 -13.38 9.79 4.77
N ASP A 46 -13.77 8.64 5.35
CA ASP A 46 -13.84 8.51 6.81
C ASP A 46 -12.48 8.68 7.49
N LYS A 47 -11.39 8.26 6.84
CA LYS A 47 -10.02 8.44 7.39
C LYS A 47 -9.61 9.90 7.47
N LEU A 48 -10.18 10.74 6.62
CA LEU A 48 -9.98 12.18 6.69
C LEU A 48 -10.59 12.78 7.97
N LEU A 49 -11.65 12.18 8.51
CA LEU A 49 -12.25 12.65 9.77
C LEU A 49 -11.32 12.45 10.97
N GLU A 50 -10.34 11.55 10.89
CA GLU A 50 -9.36 11.33 11.96
C GLU A 50 -8.38 12.51 12.10
N ILE A 51 -8.18 13.29 11.03
CA ILE A 51 -7.23 14.41 10.99
C ILE A 51 -7.92 15.80 10.93
N ILE A 52 -9.25 15.82 10.80
CA ILE A 52 -10.04 17.05 10.68
C ILE A 52 -10.66 17.40 12.04
N PRO A 53 -10.53 18.65 12.54
CA PRO A 53 -11.20 19.09 13.76
C PRO A 53 -12.73 18.96 13.66
N GLU A 54 -13.40 18.55 14.75
CA GLU A 54 -14.85 18.28 14.78
C GLU A 54 -15.72 19.43 14.25
N ASN A 55 -15.28 20.68 14.41
CA ASN A 55 -16.02 21.88 13.98
C ASN A 55 -15.73 22.31 12.54
N THR A 56 -15.05 21.48 11.74
CA THR A 56 -14.68 21.83 10.37
C THR A 56 -15.92 21.85 9.46
N PRO A 57 -16.15 22.93 8.69
CA PRO A 57 -17.25 22.98 7.73
C PRO A 57 -17.15 21.89 6.67
N MET A 58 -18.29 21.37 6.24
CA MET A 58 -18.39 20.31 5.22
C MET A 58 -17.63 20.64 3.93
N SER A 59 -17.70 21.89 3.45
CA SER A 59 -16.96 22.33 2.26
C SER A 59 -15.45 22.20 2.42
N ARG A 60 -14.93 22.42 3.64
CA ARG A 60 -13.51 22.28 3.94
C ARG A 60 -13.10 20.81 4.11
N ALA A 61 -13.99 19.96 4.62
CA ALA A 61 -13.75 18.51 4.65
C ALA A 61 -13.61 17.91 3.24
N PHE A 62 -14.45 18.34 2.29
CA PHE A 62 -14.30 17.94 0.89
C PHE A 62 -13.00 18.47 0.26
N ALA A 63 -12.60 19.71 0.56
CA ALA A 63 -11.34 20.26 0.08
C ALA A 63 -10.11 19.46 0.59
N VAL A 64 -10.18 18.90 1.80
CA VAL A 64 -9.14 17.99 2.31
C VAL A 64 -9.13 16.69 1.50
N ALA A 65 -10.29 16.13 1.16
CA ALA A 65 -10.35 14.94 0.29
C ALA A 65 -9.73 15.21 -1.10
N ASP A 66 -10.02 16.37 -1.67
CA ASP A 66 -9.44 16.80 -2.95
C ASP A 66 -7.92 16.95 -2.86
N ASP A 67 -7.40 17.54 -1.78
CA ASP A 67 -5.95 17.64 -1.59
C ASP A 67 -5.29 16.27 -1.42
N VAL A 68 -5.96 15.34 -0.73
CA VAL A 68 -5.49 13.97 -0.54
C VAL A 68 -5.44 13.19 -1.86
N LEU A 69 -6.44 13.37 -2.73
CA LEU A 69 -6.40 12.84 -4.09
C LEU A 69 -5.28 13.45 -4.92
N ARG A 70 -5.11 14.78 -4.85
CA ARG A 70 -4.02 15.50 -5.52
C ARG A 70 -2.67 14.97 -5.07
N GLN A 71 -2.47 14.80 -3.76
CA GLN A 71 -1.28 14.23 -3.16
C GLN A 71 -1.02 12.81 -3.69
N GLY A 72 -2.06 11.99 -3.81
CA GLY A 72 -1.96 10.66 -4.42
C GLY A 72 -1.36 10.68 -5.83
N VAL A 73 -1.89 11.55 -6.69
CA VAL A 73 -1.40 11.70 -8.08
C VAL A 73 0.01 12.30 -8.12
N VAL A 74 0.28 13.31 -7.29
CA VAL A 74 1.58 13.98 -7.22
C VAL A 74 2.66 13.03 -6.71
N GLY A 75 2.39 12.23 -5.68
CA GLY A 75 3.41 11.35 -5.14
C GLY A 75 3.82 10.23 -6.11
N ILE A 76 2.88 9.63 -6.86
CA ILE A 76 3.22 8.68 -7.95
C ILE A 76 4.08 9.39 -9.00
N SER A 77 3.66 10.60 -9.39
CA SER A 77 4.38 11.40 -10.38
C SER A 77 5.79 11.75 -9.91
N ASN A 78 5.98 12.07 -8.63
CA ASN A 78 7.29 12.39 -8.06
C ASN A 78 8.24 11.19 -8.05
N ILE A 79 7.73 9.97 -7.84
CA ILE A 79 8.55 8.75 -7.94
C ILE A 79 9.02 8.54 -9.40
N ILE A 80 8.20 8.91 -10.38
CA ILE A 80 8.49 8.69 -11.83
C ILE A 80 9.35 9.82 -12.44
N ILE A 81 9.03 11.07 -12.11
CA ILE A 81 9.45 12.25 -12.89
C ILE A 81 10.72 12.90 -12.34
N ASN A 82 11.02 12.74 -11.04
CA ASN A 82 12.17 13.38 -10.42
C ASN A 82 13.33 12.37 -10.33
N PRO A 83 14.26 12.35 -11.31
CA PRO A 83 15.38 11.43 -11.29
C PRO A 83 16.22 11.65 -10.03
N GLY A 84 16.29 10.58 -9.24
CA GLY A 84 17.06 10.49 -8.03
C GLY A 84 18.55 10.22 -8.20
N VAL A 85 19.27 10.22 -7.07
CA VAL A 85 20.62 9.64 -6.97
C VAL A 85 20.54 8.11 -7.00
N VAL A 86 19.50 7.55 -6.38
CA VAL A 86 19.06 6.15 -6.53
C VAL A 86 17.69 6.19 -7.21
N ASN A 87 17.68 5.92 -8.51
CA ASN A 87 16.47 6.02 -9.31
C ASN A 87 15.64 4.74 -9.18
N VAL A 88 14.34 4.89 -8.91
CA VAL A 88 13.34 3.85 -9.20
C VAL A 88 12.96 4.05 -10.66
N ASP A 89 13.17 3.04 -11.50
CA ASP A 89 12.80 3.18 -12.90
C ASP A 89 11.28 2.94 -13.11
N PHE A 90 10.76 3.35 -14.26
CA PHE A 90 9.35 3.14 -14.57
C PHE A 90 9.01 1.65 -14.72
N ALA A 91 9.99 0.79 -15.03
CA ALA A 91 9.76 -0.65 -15.15
C ALA A 91 9.54 -1.30 -13.77
N ASP A 92 10.24 -0.83 -12.74
CA ASP A 92 10.06 -1.19 -11.34
C ASP A 92 8.65 -0.83 -10.85
N ILE A 93 8.23 0.42 -11.08
CA ILE A 93 6.87 0.89 -10.73
C ILE A 93 5.83 0.09 -11.49
N ARG A 94 6.04 -0.13 -12.79
CA ARG A 94 5.14 -0.95 -13.59
C ARG A 94 5.07 -2.38 -13.08
N THR A 95 6.16 -2.95 -12.58
CA THR A 95 6.16 -4.31 -12.02
C THR A 95 5.36 -4.39 -10.72
N VAL A 96 5.44 -3.36 -9.88
CA VAL A 96 4.68 -3.31 -8.62
C VAL A 96 3.18 -3.02 -8.85
N MET A 97 2.86 -2.16 -9.81
CA MET A 97 1.48 -1.69 -10.02
C MET A 97 0.69 -2.54 -11.02
N ARG A 98 1.35 -3.22 -11.97
CA ARG A 98 0.62 -3.94 -13.00
C ARG A 98 -0.17 -5.11 -12.42
N ASP A 99 -1.47 -5.14 -12.72
CA ASP A 99 -2.42 -6.17 -12.27
C ASP A 99 -2.43 -6.38 -10.74
N SER A 100 -2.05 -5.35 -9.97
CA SER A 100 -1.97 -5.44 -8.50
C SER A 100 -3.33 -5.31 -7.80
N GLY A 101 -4.35 -4.88 -8.55
CA GLY A 101 -5.70 -4.71 -8.06
C GLY A 101 -5.84 -3.47 -7.16
N THR A 102 -5.57 -3.60 -5.86
CA THR A 102 -5.68 -2.49 -4.91
C THR A 102 -4.29 -2.06 -4.45
N ALA A 103 -4.05 -0.75 -4.45
CA ALA A 103 -2.88 -0.16 -3.84
C ALA A 103 -3.28 0.85 -2.75
N LEU A 104 -2.36 1.05 -1.82
CA LEU A 104 -2.42 2.08 -0.80
C LEU A 104 -1.24 3.01 -0.99
N MET A 105 -1.43 4.24 -0.56
CA MET A 105 -0.40 5.26 -0.62
C MET A 105 -0.27 5.89 0.75
N GLY A 106 0.93 6.31 1.11
CA GLY A 106 1.21 7.05 2.32
C GLY A 106 2.15 8.18 1.98
N ILE A 107 1.84 9.39 2.44
CA ILE A 107 2.75 10.53 2.31
C ILE A 107 2.94 11.12 3.69
N GLY A 108 4.20 11.34 4.05
CA GLY A 108 4.60 12.00 5.27
C GLY A 108 5.68 13.03 5.01
N THR A 109 5.74 14.02 5.89
CA THR A 109 6.76 15.08 5.89
C THR A 109 7.27 15.26 7.30
N GLY A 110 8.55 15.56 7.43
CA GLY A 110 9.18 15.84 8.72
C GLY A 110 10.22 16.95 8.60
N GLU A 111 10.52 17.58 9.73
CA GLU A 111 11.44 18.72 9.83
C GLU A 111 12.34 18.58 11.06
N GLY A 112 13.47 19.30 11.07
CA GLY A 112 14.42 19.27 12.19
C GLY A 112 15.28 17.99 12.23
N LYS A 113 15.75 17.62 13.43
CA LYS A 113 16.80 16.61 13.60
C LYS A 113 16.38 15.18 13.26
N ASN A 114 15.10 14.86 13.41
CA ASN A 114 14.55 13.53 13.15
C ASN A 114 13.66 13.53 11.90
N ARG A 115 13.81 14.52 11.02
CA ARG A 115 12.91 14.76 9.87
C ARG A 115 12.60 13.52 9.04
N ALA A 116 13.58 12.64 8.79
CA ALA A 116 13.35 11.42 8.02
C ALA A 116 12.58 10.34 8.79
N VAL A 117 12.81 10.20 10.10
CA VAL A 117 12.04 9.29 10.96
C VAL A 117 10.60 9.76 11.04
N ASP A 118 10.40 11.04 11.38
CA ASP A 118 9.09 11.66 11.53
C ASP A 118 8.30 11.59 10.21
N ALA A 119 8.95 11.87 9.07
CA ALA A 119 8.33 11.75 7.75
C ALA A 119 7.91 10.31 7.43
N THR A 120 8.73 9.32 7.81
CA THR A 120 8.44 7.91 7.56
C THR A 120 7.26 7.43 8.41
N GLU A 121 7.25 7.75 9.70
CA GLU A 121 6.14 7.42 10.60
C GLU A 121 4.83 8.08 10.15
N ALA A 122 4.89 9.35 9.72
CA ALA A 122 3.75 10.06 9.15
C ALA A 122 3.25 9.41 7.84
N ALA A 123 4.14 8.90 6.99
CA ALA A 123 3.75 8.21 5.77
C ALA A 123 3.04 6.89 6.07
N LEU A 124 3.55 6.10 7.03
CA LEU A 124 2.97 4.82 7.43
C LEU A 124 1.63 4.95 8.17
N SER A 125 1.45 6.04 8.90
CA SER A 125 0.20 6.37 9.61
C SER A 125 -0.73 7.28 8.82
N SER A 126 -0.43 7.51 7.53
CA SER A 126 -1.19 8.44 6.69
C SER A 126 -2.65 8.00 6.55
N PRO A 127 -3.63 8.94 6.54
CA PRO A 127 -5.04 8.63 6.27
C PRO A 127 -5.31 7.96 4.93
N LEU A 128 -4.34 8.02 4.01
CA LEU A 128 -4.34 7.32 2.72
C LEU A 128 -4.09 5.80 2.84
N VAL A 129 -3.66 5.33 4.01
CA VAL A 129 -3.37 3.93 4.32
C VAL A 129 -4.58 3.34 5.07
N ASP A 130 -5.46 2.65 4.35
CA ASP A 130 -6.69 2.04 4.92
C ASP A 130 -6.46 0.61 5.45
N GLN A 131 -5.30 0.02 5.19
CA GLN A 131 -4.89 -1.30 5.70
C GLN A 131 -3.42 -1.31 6.09
N PRO A 132 -3.01 -2.15 7.06
CA PRO A 132 -1.61 -2.24 7.45
C PRO A 132 -0.73 -2.66 6.26
N ILE A 133 0.38 -1.95 6.05
CA ILE A 133 1.29 -2.18 4.92
C ILE A 133 1.99 -3.55 4.97
N ASN A 134 1.99 -4.24 6.11
CA ASN A 134 2.57 -5.57 6.26
C ASN A 134 1.86 -6.66 5.43
N LYS A 135 0.66 -6.40 4.90
CA LYS A 135 -0.06 -7.32 4.01
C LYS A 135 0.28 -7.12 2.53
N ALA A 136 1.08 -6.12 2.20
CA ALA A 136 1.46 -5.83 0.82
C ALA A 136 2.59 -6.74 0.36
N SER A 137 2.41 -7.41 -0.78
CA SER A 137 3.46 -8.23 -1.41
C SER A 137 4.51 -7.41 -2.15
N SER A 138 4.21 -6.14 -2.45
CA SER A 138 5.14 -5.22 -3.11
C SER A 138 4.99 -3.81 -2.59
N LEU A 139 6.11 -3.12 -2.42
CA LEU A 139 6.14 -1.75 -1.92
C LEU A 139 7.22 -0.95 -2.65
N VAL A 140 6.86 0.26 -3.07
CA VAL A 140 7.80 1.28 -3.55
C VAL A 140 7.79 2.40 -2.53
N PHE A 141 8.96 2.88 -2.13
CA PHE A 141 9.03 4.14 -1.38
C PHE A 141 10.10 5.06 -1.92
N ASN A 142 9.88 6.35 -1.79
CA ASN A 142 10.80 7.39 -2.20
C ASN A 142 11.03 8.36 -1.05
N VAL A 143 12.30 8.61 -0.74
CA VAL A 143 12.72 9.63 0.21
C VAL A 143 13.16 10.87 -0.58
N CYS A 144 12.43 11.97 -0.41
CA CYS A 144 12.70 13.24 -1.05
C CYS A 144 13.18 14.26 -0.01
N GLY A 145 14.27 14.95 -0.29
CA GLY A 145 14.78 16.03 0.56
C GLY A 145 15.58 17.02 -0.25
N SER A 146 16.04 18.10 0.38
CA SER A 146 16.94 19.06 -0.27
C SER A 146 18.34 18.44 -0.51
N SER A 147 19.20 19.15 -1.22
CA SER A 147 20.60 18.74 -1.46
C SER A 147 21.43 18.50 -0.17
N ASP A 148 20.91 18.90 0.99
CA ASP A 148 21.50 18.66 2.31
C ASP A 148 21.14 17.29 2.91
N MET A 149 20.25 16.51 2.27
CA MET A 149 19.77 15.24 2.78
C MET A 149 20.92 14.23 2.89
N ALA A 150 21.16 13.75 4.10
CA ALA A 150 22.26 12.84 4.39
C ALA A 150 21.88 11.38 4.16
N LEU A 151 22.86 10.53 3.80
CA LEU A 151 22.65 9.09 3.65
C LEU A 151 22.10 8.44 4.94
N SER A 152 22.47 8.96 6.12
CA SER A 152 21.94 8.50 7.41
C SER A 152 20.43 8.68 7.54
N GLU A 153 19.86 9.69 6.89
CA GLU A 153 18.42 9.99 6.91
C GLU A 153 17.66 8.98 6.06
N VAL A 154 18.15 8.73 4.84
CA VAL A 154 17.62 7.68 3.94
C VAL A 154 17.70 6.30 4.60
N ARG A 155 18.81 6.00 5.28
CA ARG A 155 18.99 4.74 6.01
C ARG A 155 17.96 4.56 7.12
N GLN A 156 17.72 5.58 7.94
CA GLN A 156 16.74 5.52 9.03
C GLN A 156 15.33 5.29 8.49
N ALA A 157 14.93 6.01 7.44
CA ALA A 157 13.64 5.81 6.77
C ALA A 157 13.49 4.37 6.24
N SER A 158 14.55 3.85 5.61
CA SER A 158 14.57 2.49 5.09
C SER A 158 14.41 1.44 6.20
N GLU A 159 15.16 1.56 7.30
CA GLU A 159 15.10 0.62 8.44
C GLU A 159 13.69 0.55 9.06
N ILE A 160 12.99 1.69 9.15
CA ILE A 160 11.61 1.74 9.63
C ILE A 160 10.67 1.03 8.66
N ILE A 161 10.77 1.29 7.35
CA ILE A 161 9.92 0.64 6.35
C ILE A 161 10.13 -0.87 6.33
N TYR A 162 11.39 -1.34 6.29
CA TYR A 162 11.71 -2.77 6.31
C TYR A 162 11.20 -3.48 7.57
N SER A 163 11.10 -2.77 8.70
CA SER A 163 10.55 -3.33 9.94
C SER A 163 9.02 -3.41 9.97
N ASN A 164 8.31 -2.76 9.04
CA ASN A 164 6.85 -2.69 8.98
C ASN A 164 6.23 -3.45 7.79
N VAL A 165 7.06 -4.05 6.93
CA VAL A 165 6.62 -4.85 5.77
C VAL A 165 6.84 -6.34 6.00
N ASP A 166 6.19 -7.18 5.18
CA ASP A 166 6.46 -8.61 5.16
C ASP A 166 7.90 -8.91 4.73
N GLU A 167 8.53 -9.93 5.32
CA GLU A 167 9.93 -10.29 5.03
C GLU A 167 10.14 -10.76 3.57
N TYR A 168 9.08 -11.23 2.91
CA TYR A 168 9.08 -11.65 1.52
C TYR A 168 8.54 -10.59 0.56
N ALA A 169 8.17 -9.40 1.07
CA ALA A 169 7.69 -8.32 0.22
C ALA A 169 8.81 -7.83 -0.72
N ASN A 170 8.46 -7.60 -1.99
CA ASN A 170 9.37 -6.93 -2.93
C ASN A 170 9.39 -5.43 -2.62
N VAL A 171 10.50 -4.93 -2.05
CA VAL A 171 10.65 -3.53 -1.65
C VAL A 171 11.61 -2.80 -2.59
N ILE A 172 11.12 -1.72 -3.19
CA ILE A 172 11.88 -0.87 -4.09
C ILE A 172 12.07 0.50 -3.43
N MET A 173 13.34 0.89 -3.27
CA MET A 173 13.71 2.15 -2.63
C MET A 173 14.20 3.16 -3.65
N GLY A 174 13.64 4.37 -3.57
CA GLY A 174 14.06 5.55 -4.30
C GLY A 174 14.54 6.66 -3.39
N THR A 175 15.38 7.53 -3.95
CA THR A 175 15.73 8.81 -3.33
C THR A 175 15.62 9.90 -4.36
N SER A 176 15.16 11.10 -3.98
CA SER A 176 15.11 12.24 -4.89
C SER A 176 15.56 13.50 -4.18
N ILE A 177 16.10 14.44 -4.95
CA ILE A 177 16.52 15.74 -4.45
C ILE A 177 15.56 16.79 -4.97
N ASP A 178 14.97 17.55 -4.07
CA ASP A 178 14.12 18.70 -4.35
C ASP A 178 14.51 19.85 -3.40
N ASP A 179 15.32 20.78 -3.90
CA ASP A 179 15.79 21.93 -3.13
C ASP A 179 14.66 22.86 -2.69
N SER A 180 13.45 22.75 -3.27
CA SER A 180 12.28 23.53 -2.83
C SER A 180 11.75 23.08 -1.46
N LEU A 181 12.14 21.90 -0.99
CA LEU A 181 11.78 21.38 0.34
C LEU A 181 12.56 22.04 1.48
N GLY A 182 13.67 22.73 1.21
CA GLY A 182 14.44 23.40 2.25
C GLY A 182 14.91 22.42 3.36
N GLU A 183 14.46 22.63 4.59
CA GLU A 183 14.81 21.76 5.73
C GLU A 183 13.90 20.52 5.87
N THR A 184 12.87 20.40 5.05
CA THR A 184 11.87 19.33 5.12
C THR A 184 12.33 18.08 4.36
N VAL A 185 12.03 16.90 4.91
CA VAL A 185 12.10 15.61 4.19
C VAL A 185 10.69 15.09 3.99
N SER A 186 10.40 14.59 2.80
CA SER A 186 9.14 13.94 2.46
C SER A 186 9.38 12.47 2.12
N VAL A 187 8.56 11.59 2.68
CA VAL A 187 8.56 10.16 2.36
C VAL A 187 7.23 9.82 1.72
N THR A 188 7.30 9.23 0.53
CA THR A 188 6.14 8.67 -0.16
C THR A 188 6.27 7.16 -0.20
N VAL A 189 5.23 6.46 0.22
CA VAL A 189 5.13 4.99 0.22
C VAL A 189 3.95 4.60 -0.67
N LEU A 190 4.16 3.64 -1.56
CA LEU A 190 3.14 3.01 -2.39
C LEU A 190 3.21 1.51 -2.17
N ALA A 191 2.16 0.96 -1.58
CA ALA A 191 2.04 -0.47 -1.29
C ALA A 191 0.99 -1.08 -2.22
N ALA A 192 1.25 -2.27 -2.75
CA ALA A 192 0.38 -2.93 -3.72
C ALA A 192 0.40 -4.46 -3.52
N GLY A 193 -0.58 -5.13 -4.13
CA GLY A 193 -0.71 -6.59 -4.01
C GLY A 193 -1.04 -7.02 -2.58
N PHE A 194 -1.99 -6.31 -1.96
CA PHE A 194 -2.52 -6.67 -0.65
C PHE A 194 -3.25 -8.01 -0.73
N ARG A 195 -2.81 -8.98 0.07
CA ARG A 195 -3.51 -10.25 0.25
C ARG A 195 -4.84 -9.99 0.94
N THR A 196 -5.93 -10.41 0.33
CA THR A 196 -7.24 -10.45 1.00
C THR A 196 -7.24 -11.61 2.00
N ASP A 197 -8.05 -11.53 3.06
CA ASP A 197 -8.12 -12.61 4.06
C ASP A 197 -8.65 -13.94 3.46
N ASP A 198 -9.15 -13.93 2.22
CA ASP A 198 -9.47 -15.12 1.43
C ASP A 198 -8.21 -15.80 0.80
N ASP A 199 -7.06 -15.12 0.78
CA ASP A 199 -5.78 -15.60 0.23
C ASP A 199 -4.92 -16.35 1.25
N GLU A 200 -5.45 -16.65 2.44
CA GLU A 200 -4.80 -17.50 3.46
C GLU A 200 -4.69 -18.98 3.00
N TYR A 201 -5.39 -19.35 1.91
CA TYR A 201 -5.28 -20.63 1.22
C TYR A 201 -4.80 -20.51 -0.25
N GLY A 202 -4.00 -19.48 -0.55
CA GLY A 202 -3.70 -19.06 -1.92
C GLY A 202 -2.28 -19.31 -2.45
N TYR A 203 -1.48 -20.24 -1.92
CA TYR A 203 -0.36 -20.78 -2.72
C TYR A 203 -0.90 -21.88 -3.63
N ALA A 204 -1.50 -21.50 -4.75
CA ALA A 204 -1.66 -22.39 -5.87
C ALA A 204 -0.26 -22.69 -6.43
N VAL A 205 0.35 -23.77 -5.98
CA VAL A 205 1.48 -24.37 -6.70
C VAL A 205 0.98 -24.66 -8.12
N PRO A 206 1.65 -24.17 -9.18
CA PRO A 206 1.25 -24.50 -10.55
C PRO A 206 1.17 -26.02 -10.69
N LEU A 207 -0.01 -26.53 -11.04
CA LEU A 207 -0.30 -27.97 -11.20
C LEU A 207 0.59 -28.64 -12.26
N GLU A 208 1.34 -27.87 -13.04
CA GLU A 208 2.27 -28.33 -14.06
C GLU A 208 3.62 -28.81 -13.50
N ALA A 209 3.92 -28.56 -12.21
CA ALA A 209 5.18 -29.00 -11.58
C ALA A 209 5.06 -30.28 -10.74
N VAL A 210 3.88 -30.92 -10.68
CA VAL A 210 3.68 -32.21 -9.99
C VAL A 210 3.31 -33.27 -11.02
N THR A 211 4.27 -33.63 -11.85
CA THR A 211 4.26 -34.93 -12.51
C THR A 211 5.16 -35.87 -11.73
N ASP A 212 4.57 -37.02 -11.41
CA ASP A 212 5.08 -38.21 -10.74
C ASP A 212 4.87 -38.28 -9.21
N ASP A 213 4.21 -39.39 -8.81
CA ASP A 213 3.84 -39.85 -7.48
C ASP A 213 2.61 -39.23 -6.77
N LEU A 214 1.44 -39.45 -7.37
CA LEU A 214 0.13 -39.34 -6.72
C LEU A 214 -0.01 -40.22 -5.45
N GLU A 215 0.81 -41.27 -5.30
CA GLU A 215 0.80 -42.11 -4.11
C GLU A 215 1.45 -41.42 -2.89
N GLN A 216 2.57 -40.71 -3.07
CA GLN A 216 3.24 -39.98 -1.98
C GLN A 216 2.39 -38.82 -1.46
N ALA A 217 1.71 -38.09 -2.34
CA ALA A 217 0.80 -37.00 -1.96
C ALA A 217 -0.35 -37.52 -1.06
N SER A 218 -0.85 -38.72 -1.32
CA SER A 218 -1.93 -39.33 -0.52
C SER A 218 -1.48 -39.71 0.89
N GLU A 219 -0.21 -40.07 1.06
CA GLU A 219 0.38 -40.51 2.32
C GLU A 219 0.71 -39.30 3.21
N ILE A 220 1.21 -38.22 2.62
CA ILE A 220 1.44 -36.93 3.30
C ILE A 220 0.12 -36.35 3.84
N ILE A 221 -0.96 -36.41 3.05
CA ILE A 221 -2.29 -35.92 3.47
C ILE A 221 -2.88 -36.79 4.59
N LYS A 222 -2.63 -38.11 4.59
CA LYS A 222 -3.07 -39.00 5.68
C LYS A 222 -2.32 -38.71 6.99
N ASN A 223 -1.01 -38.54 6.93
CA ASN A 223 -0.19 -38.27 8.11
C ASN A 223 -0.53 -36.93 8.77
N TYR A 224 -0.78 -35.89 7.96
CA TYR A 224 -1.19 -34.57 8.47
C TYR A 224 -2.56 -34.61 9.18
N LYS A 225 -3.52 -35.40 8.67
CA LYS A 225 -4.84 -35.58 9.31
C LYS A 225 -4.81 -36.45 10.56
N SER A 226 -3.81 -37.33 10.72
CA SER A 226 -3.64 -38.11 11.95
C SER A 226 -2.97 -37.32 13.06
N GLU A 227 -2.02 -36.43 12.74
CA GLU A 227 -1.29 -35.62 13.73
C GLU A 227 -2.10 -34.44 14.27
N ASN A 228 -3.00 -33.86 13.46
CA ASN A 228 -3.77 -32.66 13.84
C ASN A 228 -5.26 -32.90 14.14
N ARG A 229 -5.63 -34.04 14.72
CA ARG A 229 -7.01 -34.20 15.25
C ARG A 229 -7.19 -33.35 16.51
N PRO A 230 -8.16 -32.41 16.55
CA PRO A 230 -8.46 -31.68 17.78
C PRO A 230 -9.01 -32.64 18.85
N SER A 231 -8.38 -32.62 20.02
CA SER A 231 -8.81 -33.37 21.22
C SER A 231 -10.22 -32.92 21.64
N LYS A 232 -11.21 -33.80 21.44
CA LYS A 232 -12.49 -33.69 22.14
C LYS A 232 -12.27 -34.14 23.57
N SER A 233 -12.13 -33.21 24.52
CA SER A 233 -12.64 -33.31 25.91
C SER A 233 -12.18 -32.12 26.76
N GLN A 234 -13.12 -31.23 27.10
CA GLN A 234 -13.29 -30.75 28.47
C GLN A 234 -14.70 -30.15 28.61
N LYS A 235 -15.63 -31.03 29.01
CA LYS A 235 -16.83 -30.67 29.79
C LYS A 235 -16.38 -30.45 31.22
N ILE A 236 -16.59 -29.27 31.79
CA ILE A 236 -16.69 -28.97 33.24
C ILE A 236 -17.35 -27.58 33.29
N GLU A 237 -18.44 -27.24 34.00
CA GLU A 237 -19.48 -27.88 34.81
C GLU A 237 -20.71 -26.96 34.70
#